data_AF-A0AA40H827-F1
#
_entry.id   AF-A0AA40H827-F1
#
_cell.length_a   1.000
_cell.length_b   1.000
_cell.length_c   1.000
_cell.angle_alpha   90.00
_cell.angle_beta   90.00
_cell.angle_gamma   90.00
#
_symmetry.space_group_name_H-M   'P 1'
#
loop_
_entity.id
_entity.type
_entity.pdbx_description
1 polymer ?
#
loop_
_entity_poly.entity_id
_entity_poly.type
_entity_poly.pdbx_seq_one_letter_code
_entity_poly.pdbx_strand_id
1 'polypeptide(L)'
;QISSLFLCLVMQHLGQGDLSSVIKEKRQKSEKITDMVIMKFLGQMVDALCYIHKQNIFHRNLKPSNILVTGEASFVLGDFSTETLMTDEMKWKIRVEESRYFKSWMAPETFGFSFTEKSDIWSLGCILLDMTTC
;
A
#
# COMPACT_ATOMS: atom_id res chain seq x y z
N GLN A 1 32.47 15.68 -11.63
CA GLN A 1 32.04 14.28 -11.72
C GLN A 1 31.48 13.91 -10.35
N ILE A 2 30.18 14.08 -10.14
CA ILE A 2 29.55 13.77 -8.85
C ILE A 2 29.14 12.30 -8.95
N SER A 3 29.83 11.43 -8.21
CA SER A 3 29.36 10.07 -7.98
C SER A 3 27.98 10.15 -7.34
N SER A 4 26.95 9.74 -8.06
CA SER A 4 25.60 9.62 -7.52
C SER A 4 25.65 8.79 -6.25
N LEU A 5 25.24 9.37 -5.12
CA LEU A 5 25.17 8.64 -3.86
C LEU A 5 23.98 7.69 -3.94
N PHE A 6 24.22 6.38 -3.83
CA PHE A 6 23.15 5.38 -3.79
C PHE A 6 22.82 5.05 -2.33
N LEU A 7 21.55 5.16 -1.96
CA LEU A 7 21.04 4.65 -0.70
C LEU A 7 20.53 3.22 -0.92
N CYS A 8 21.12 2.25 -0.25
CA CYS A 8 20.66 0.85 -0.26
C CYS A 8 20.04 0.50 1.09
N LEU A 9 18.79 0.05 1.08
CA LEU A 9 18.10 -0.50 2.25
C LEU A 9 18.10 -2.03 2.16
N VAL A 10 18.68 -2.70 3.16
CA VAL A 10 18.64 -4.16 3.28
C VAL A 10 17.62 -4.51 4.37
N MET A 11 16.65 -5.35 4.01
CA MET A 11 15.54 -5.75 4.87
C MET A 11 15.29 -7.25 4.78
N GLN A 12 14.53 -7.79 5.72
CA GLN A 12 14.15 -9.20 5.73
C GLN A 12 13.40 -9.55 4.43
N HIS A 13 13.82 -10.63 3.78
CA HIS A 13 13.12 -11.15 2.59
C HIS A 13 11.88 -11.94 3.01
N LEU A 14 10.72 -11.54 2.49
CA LEU A 14 9.43 -12.20 2.69
C LEU A 14 9.02 -12.89 1.38
N GLY A 15 9.24 -14.20 1.31
CA GLY A 15 9.23 -14.95 0.04
C GLY A 15 7.85 -15.29 -0.55
N GLN A 16 6.73 -14.92 0.09
CA GLN A 16 5.39 -15.25 -0.40
C GLN A 16 4.82 -14.18 -1.36
N GLY A 17 5.64 -13.22 -1.78
CA GLY A 17 5.23 -12.14 -2.65
C GLY A 17 4.36 -11.10 -1.94
N ASP A 18 3.50 -10.43 -2.71
CA ASP A 18 2.66 -9.32 -2.27
C ASP A 18 1.16 -9.61 -2.49
N LEU A 19 0.32 -8.81 -1.86
CA LEU A 19 -1.13 -8.94 -1.96
C LEU A 19 -1.65 -8.72 -3.40
N SER A 20 -0.96 -7.92 -4.23
CA SER A 20 -1.35 -7.74 -5.64
C SER A 20 -1.27 -9.06 -6.41
N SER A 21 -0.22 -9.84 -6.16
CA SER A 21 -0.03 -11.16 -6.74
C SER A 21 -1.13 -12.14 -6.30
N VAL A 22 -1.50 -12.12 -5.02
CA VAL A 22 -2.60 -12.95 -4.48
C VAL A 22 -3.94 -12.60 -5.12
N ILE A 23 -4.31 -11.32 -5.17
CA ILE A 23 -5.55 -10.84 -5.79
C ILE A 23 -5.61 -11.26 -7.27
N LYS A 24 -4.49 -11.11 -7.98
CA LYS A 24 -4.39 -11.48 -9.41
C LYS A 24 -4.57 -12.98 -9.62
N GLU A 25 -3.91 -13.80 -8.82
CA GLU A 25 -4.03 -15.26 -8.89
C GLU A 25 -5.46 -15.72 -8.63
N LYS A 26 -6.11 -15.19 -7.59
CA LYS A 26 -7.48 -15.52 -7.23
C LYS A 26 -8.47 -15.18 -8.34
N ARG A 27 -8.35 -14.00 -8.95
CA ARG A 27 -9.14 -13.60 -10.13
C ARG A 27 -8.92 -14.52 -11.33
N GLN A 28 -7.68 -14.90 -11.62
CA GLN A 28 -7.36 -15.80 -12.73
C GLN A 28 -7.99 -17.18 -12.55
N LYS A 29 -8.08 -17.65 -11.31
CA LYS A 29 -8.71 -18.93 -10.96
C LYS A 29 -10.22 -18.83 -10.72
N SER A 30 -10.81 -17.63 -10.80
CA SER A 30 -12.20 -17.36 -10.39
C SER A 30 -12.50 -17.86 -8.97
N GLU A 31 -11.52 -17.73 -8.07
CA GLU A 31 -11.61 -18.14 -6.68
C GLU A 31 -11.77 -16.93 -5.77
N LYS A 32 -12.64 -17.04 -4.77
CA LYS A 32 -12.77 -16.01 -3.75
C LYS A 32 -11.67 -16.11 -2.71
N ILE A 33 -11.29 -14.96 -2.16
CA ILE A 33 -10.55 -14.90 -0.90
C ILE A 33 -11.55 -15.17 0.23
N THR A 34 -11.18 -16.02 1.20
CA THR A 34 -12.10 -16.38 2.29
C THR A 34 -12.28 -15.23 3.28
N ASP A 35 -13.47 -15.14 3.89
CA ASP A 35 -13.78 -14.12 4.90
C ASP A 35 -12.78 -14.12 6.06
N MET A 36 -12.29 -15.30 6.45
CA MET A 36 -11.27 -15.45 7.49
C MET A 36 -9.96 -14.74 7.12
N VAL A 37 -9.51 -14.87 5.86
CA VAL A 37 -8.30 -14.20 5.37
C VAL A 37 -8.54 -12.69 5.31
N ILE A 38 -9.71 -12.26 4.83
CA ILE A 38 -10.10 -10.84 4.75
C ILE A 38 -10.12 -10.19 6.14
N MET A 39 -10.70 -10.85 7.14
CA MET A 39 -10.78 -10.32 8.50
C MET A 39 -9.40 -10.26 9.17
N LYS A 40 -8.55 -11.28 8.96
CA LYS A 40 -7.16 -11.25 9.45
C LYS A 40 -6.35 -10.14 8.79
N PHE A 41 -6.47 -9.99 7.48
CA PHE A 41 -5.88 -8.89 6.73
C PHE A 41 -6.30 -7.53 7.31
N LEU A 42 -7.61 -7.31 7.45
CA LEU A 42 -8.15 -6.04 7.93
C LEU A 42 -7.64 -5.73 9.34
N GLY A 43 -7.67 -6.71 10.25
CA GLY A 43 -7.16 -6.52 11.61
C GLY A 43 -5.69 -6.14 11.65
N GLN A 44 -4.84 -6.84 10.89
CA GLN A 44 -3.39 -6.56 10.84
C GLN A 44 -3.09 -5.20 10.21
N MET A 45 -3.80 -4.82 9.14
CA MET A 45 -3.58 -3.53 8.49
C MET A 45 -4.09 -2.37 9.34
N VAL A 46 -5.23 -2.51 10.02
CA VAL A 46 -5.71 -1.49 10.95
C VAL A 46 -4.75 -1.30 12.12
N ASP A 47 -4.20 -2.38 12.67
CA ASP A 47 -3.21 -2.31 13.75
C ASP A 47 -1.91 -1.62 13.28
N ALA A 48 -1.39 -2.00 12.11
CA ALA A 48 -0.22 -1.37 11.51
C ALA A 48 -0.43 0.13 11.22
N LEU A 49 -1.58 0.51 10.65
CA LEU A 49 -1.93 1.92 10.42
C LEU A 49 -2.09 2.68 11.73
N CYS A 50 -2.77 2.10 12.72
CA CYS A 50 -2.92 2.71 14.04
C CYS A 50 -1.55 2.99 14.69
N TYR A 51 -0.60 2.05 14.56
CA TYR A 51 0.75 2.23 15.06
C TYR A 51 1.47 3.41 14.40
N ILE A 52 1.50 3.48 13.05
CA ILE A 52 2.22 4.56 12.36
C ILE A 52 1.54 5.92 12.52
N HIS A 53 0.19 5.96 12.53
CA HIS A 53 -0.56 7.21 12.72
C HIS A 53 -0.32 7.80 14.11
N LYS A 54 -0.15 6.98 15.15
CA LYS A 54 0.26 7.43 16.50
C LYS A 54 1.66 8.04 16.52
N GLN A 55 2.53 7.68 15.58
CA GLN A 55 3.87 8.27 15.41
C GLN A 55 3.86 9.48 14.47
N ASN A 56 2.67 9.97 14.06
CA ASN A 56 2.51 11.04 13.08
C ASN A 56 3.13 10.72 11.70
N ILE A 57 3.17 9.43 11.36
CA ILE A 57 3.63 8.92 10.06
C ILE A 57 2.40 8.50 9.26
N PHE A 58 2.28 8.99 8.04
CA PHE A 58 1.27 8.55 7.08
C PHE A 58 1.94 7.66 6.03
N HIS A 59 1.29 6.57 5.64
CA HIS A 59 1.86 5.67 4.65
C HIS A 59 1.88 6.32 3.26
N ARG A 60 0.79 6.99 2.87
CA ARG A 60 0.61 7.79 1.62
C ARG A 60 0.74 7.04 0.29
N ASN A 61 1.26 5.81 0.30
CA ASN A 61 1.42 4.93 -0.85
C ASN A 61 0.81 3.55 -0.57
N LEU A 62 -0.33 3.50 0.11
CA LEU A 62 -0.96 2.24 0.48
C LEU A 62 -1.61 1.60 -0.76
N LYS A 63 -1.09 0.44 -1.17
CA LYS A 63 -1.56 -0.36 -2.32
C LYS A 63 -1.22 -1.83 -2.12
N PRO A 64 -1.88 -2.78 -2.81
CA PRO A 64 -1.65 -4.21 -2.60
C PRO A 64 -0.19 -4.65 -2.84
N SER A 65 0.54 -4.04 -3.78
CA SER A 65 1.95 -4.38 -4.02
C SER A 65 2.87 -4.02 -2.86
N ASN A 66 2.42 -3.17 -1.93
CA ASN A 66 3.19 -2.72 -0.77
C ASN A 66 2.81 -3.50 0.50
N ILE A 67 1.95 -4.51 0.38
CA ILE A 67 1.57 -5.38 1.48
C ILE A 67 2.14 -6.76 1.18
N LEU A 68 3.18 -7.12 1.92
CA LEU A 68 3.90 -8.37 1.76
C LEU A 68 3.15 -9.50 2.46
N VAL A 69 3.12 -10.67 1.83
CA VAL A 69 2.57 -11.88 2.42
C VAL A 69 3.71 -12.63 3.11
N THR A 70 3.47 -13.11 4.33
CA THR A 70 4.49 -13.79 5.14
C THR A 70 4.11 -15.22 5.52
N GLY A 71 2.85 -15.60 5.32
CA GLY A 71 2.32 -16.92 5.59
C GLY A 71 0.83 -16.96 5.31
N GLU A 72 0.16 -18.04 5.73
CA GLU A 72 -1.28 -18.18 5.57
C GLU A 72 -2.01 -17.10 6.39
N ALA A 73 -2.63 -16.14 5.68
CA ALA A 73 -3.33 -15.00 6.27
C ALA A 73 -2.46 -14.11 7.19
N SER A 74 -1.18 -13.98 6.87
CA SER A 74 -0.23 -13.11 7.57
C SER A 74 0.38 -12.09 6.62
N PHE A 75 0.30 -10.81 6.98
CA PHE A 75 0.57 -9.67 6.12
C PHE A 75 1.48 -8.67 6.84
N VAL A 76 2.41 -8.08 6.09
CA VAL A 76 3.31 -7.04 6.59
C VAL A 76 3.18 -5.82 5.69
N LEU A 77 2.88 -4.68 6.30
CA LEU A 77 2.91 -3.39 5.62
C LEU A 77 4.36 -3.00 5.34
N GLY A 78 4.69 -2.78 4.07
CA GLY A 78 6.03 -2.43 3.61
C GLY A 78 6.02 -1.24 2.66
N ASP A 79 7.21 -0.85 2.20
CA ASP A 79 7.41 0.30 1.31
C ASP A 79 6.76 1.58 1.84
N PHE A 80 7.25 1.99 3.02
CA PHE A 80 7.11 3.34 3.57
C PHE A 80 7.90 4.30 2.68
N SER A 81 7.38 4.57 1.49
CA SER A 81 8.02 5.44 0.53
C SER A 81 8.24 6.79 1.19
N THR A 82 9.52 7.11 1.39
CA THR A 82 10.01 8.22 2.20
C THR A 82 9.28 9.50 1.88
N GLU A 83 8.84 10.17 2.95
CA GLU A 83 8.24 11.51 2.99
C GLU A 83 8.90 12.49 2.01
N THR A 84 10.17 12.31 1.67
CA THR A 84 10.97 13.12 0.76
C THR A 84 10.45 13.23 -0.68
N LEU A 85 9.70 12.24 -1.19
CA LEU A 85 9.00 12.36 -2.50
C LEU A 85 7.62 13.01 -2.36
N MET A 86 7.09 13.07 -1.14
CA MET A 86 5.74 13.56 -0.82
C MET A 86 5.73 14.81 0.04
N THR A 87 6.88 15.48 0.19
CA THR A 87 7.00 16.89 0.60
C THR A 87 7.12 17.83 -0.61
N ASP A 88 7.39 17.27 -1.79
CA ASP A 88 7.53 17.99 -3.05
C ASP A 88 6.27 17.77 -3.91
N GLU A 89 5.40 18.77 -3.95
CA GLU A 89 4.13 18.75 -4.69
C GLU A 89 4.36 18.51 -6.19
N MET A 90 5.46 18.98 -6.76
CA MET A 90 5.74 18.81 -8.19
C MET A 90 6.09 17.36 -8.51
N LYS A 91 6.95 16.74 -7.71
CA LYS A 91 7.26 15.31 -7.85
C LYS A 91 6.02 14.44 -7.67
N TRP A 92 5.14 14.82 -6.76
CA TRP A 92 3.87 14.14 -6.57
C TRP A 92 2.95 14.25 -7.78
N LYS A 93 2.77 15.46 -8.34
CA LYS A 93 1.92 15.67 -9.52
C LYS A 93 2.38 14.82 -10.71
N ILE A 94 3.68 14.74 -10.96
CA ILE A 94 4.25 13.89 -12.03
C ILE A 94 3.85 12.42 -11.81
N ARG A 95 4.01 11.89 -10.60
CA ARG A 95 3.64 10.52 -10.25
C ARG A 95 2.14 10.25 -10.45
N VAL A 96 1.29 11.20 -10.04
CA VAL A 96 -0.16 11.08 -10.20
C VAL A 96 -0.57 11.09 -11.67
N GLU A 97 0.06 11.95 -12.49
CA GLU A 97 -0.22 12.03 -13.93
C GLU A 97 0.18 10.75 -14.67
N GLU A 98 1.32 10.15 -14.33
CA GLU A 98 1.75 8.85 -14.88
C GLU A 98 0.78 7.73 -14.50
N SER A 99 0.16 7.82 -13.32
CA SER A 99 -0.76 6.80 -12.79
C SER A 99 -2.23 7.00 -13.19
N ARG A 100 -2.57 7.99 -14.01
CA ARG A 100 -3.97 8.37 -14.35
C ARG A 100 -4.83 7.24 -14.94
N TYR A 101 -4.20 6.18 -15.44
CA TYR A 101 -4.85 5.01 -16.04
C TYR A 101 -4.89 3.76 -15.13
N PHE A 102 -4.32 3.82 -13.92
CA PHE A 102 -4.21 2.68 -13.01
C PHE A 102 -5.25 2.76 -11.89
N LYS A 103 -5.81 1.60 -11.48
CA LYS A 103 -6.70 1.49 -10.30
C LYS A 103 -6.05 2.22 -9.12
N SER A 104 -6.60 3.38 -8.77
CA SER A 104 -6.07 4.22 -7.72
C SER A 104 -6.72 3.84 -6.39
N TRP A 105 -5.94 3.26 -5.49
CA TRP A 105 -6.30 3.17 -4.07
C TRP A 105 -6.22 4.53 -3.38
N MET A 106 -5.83 5.61 -4.06
CA MET A 106 -5.60 6.91 -3.44
C MET A 106 -6.90 7.61 -3.08
N ALA A 107 -6.88 8.31 -1.95
CA ALA A 107 -7.98 9.15 -1.51
C ALA A 107 -8.11 10.40 -2.39
N PRO A 108 -9.32 10.91 -2.64
CA PRO A 108 -9.53 12.03 -3.55
C PRO A 108 -8.82 13.32 -3.10
N GLU A 109 -8.68 13.58 -1.81
CA GLU A 109 -7.98 14.76 -1.29
C GLU A 109 -6.47 14.75 -1.63
N THR A 110 -5.89 13.58 -1.89
CA THR A 110 -4.45 13.47 -2.23
C THR A 110 -4.12 14.06 -3.59
N PHE A 111 -5.12 14.25 -4.48
CA PHE A 111 -4.93 15.01 -5.73
C PHE A 111 -4.58 16.48 -5.47
N GLY A 112 -5.02 17.03 -4.34
CA GLY A 112 -4.65 18.36 -3.85
C GLY A 112 -3.43 18.36 -2.93
N PHE A 113 -2.62 17.28 -2.94
CA PHE A 113 -1.44 17.11 -2.09
C PHE A 113 -1.74 17.19 -0.58
N SER A 114 -2.98 16.86 -0.20
CA SER A 114 -3.41 16.78 1.19
C SER A 114 -3.42 15.31 1.63
N PHE A 115 -2.61 15.01 2.65
CA PHE A 115 -2.51 13.66 3.22
C PHE A 115 -2.84 13.71 4.70
N THR A 116 -3.74 12.83 5.11
CA THR A 116 -4.14 12.65 6.51
C THR A 116 -4.14 11.17 6.84
N GLU A 117 -4.33 10.83 8.12
CA GLU A 117 -4.58 9.45 8.50
C GLU A 117 -5.81 8.87 7.77
N LYS A 118 -6.80 9.71 7.43
CA LYS A 118 -8.01 9.30 6.71
C LYS A 118 -7.74 8.92 5.27
N SER A 119 -6.70 9.49 4.66
CA SER A 119 -6.29 9.15 3.32
C SER A 119 -5.77 7.70 3.25
N ASP A 120 -5.02 7.26 4.26
CA ASP A 120 -4.60 5.85 4.37
C ASP A 120 -5.80 4.92 4.63
N ILE A 121 -6.79 5.35 5.43
CA ILE A 121 -8.01 4.57 5.69
C ILE A 121 -8.85 4.41 4.41
N TRP A 122 -8.96 5.44 3.58
CA TRP A 122 -9.60 5.33 2.27
C TRP A 122 -8.90 4.28 1.41
N SER A 123 -7.57 4.34 1.32
CA SER A 123 -6.79 3.36 0.57
C SER A 123 -7.00 1.94 1.06
N LEU A 124 -7.04 1.73 2.37
CA LEU A 124 -7.34 0.42 2.95
C LEU A 124 -8.74 -0.06 2.54
N GLY A 125 -9.74 0.83 2.53
CA GLY A 125 -11.09 0.53 2.07
C GLY A 125 -11.14 0.09 0.60
N CYS A 126 -10.40 0.77 -0.27
CA CYS A 126 -10.27 0.37 -1.67
C CYS A 126 -9.59 -1.01 -1.82
N ILE A 127 -8.58 -1.32 -1.00
CA ILE A 127 -7.90 -2.63 -1.03
C ILE A 127 -8.87 -3.73 -0.57
N LEU A 128 -9.61 -3.48 0.51
CA LEU A 128 -10.63 -4.40 1.02
C LEU A 128 -11.71 -4.69 -0.03
N LEU A 129 -12.16 -3.66 -0.76
CA LEU A 129 -13.09 -3.84 -1.87
C LEU A 129 -12.46 -4.69 -2.99
N ASP A 130 -11.20 -4.44 -3.36
CA ASP A 130 -10.52 -5.22 -4.40
C ASP A 130 -10.37 -6.70 -3.99
N MET A 131 -10.12 -6.99 -2.71
CA MET A 131 -10.06 -8.35 -2.16
C MET A 131 -11.41 -9.07 -2.15
N THR A 132 -12.49 -8.37 -1.78
CA THR A 132 -13.85 -8.94 -1.71
C THR A 132 -14.48 -9.16 -3.09
N THR A 133 -13.97 -8.47 -4.12
CA THR A 133 -14.42 -8.56 -5.52
C THR A 133 -13.47 -9.36 -6.42
N CYS A 134 -12.56 -10.13 -5.81
CA CYS A 134 -11.78 -11.13 -6.52
C CYS A 134 -12.65 -12.24 -7.10
#